data_AF-A0AAN8RI41-F1
#
_entry.id   AF-A0AAN8RI41-F1
#
_cell.length_a   1.000
_cell.length_b   1.000
_cell.length_c   1.000
_cell.angle_alpha   90.00
_cell.angle_beta   90.00
_cell.angle_gamma   90.00
#
_symmetry.space_group_name_H-M   'P 1'
#
loop_
_entity.id
_entity.type
_entity.pdbx_description
1 polymer ?
#
loop_
_entity_poly.entity_id
_entity_poly.type
_entity_poly.pdbx_seq_one_letter_code
_entity_poly.pdbx_strand_id
1 'polypeptide(L)'
;MFRSRTPTNAANTSPPHIHPTSSPPPPPQQQQTITYRNPSPRPAYQPNRRPPGLNRSRMTAAGTIPPAPAMLSSLANVTNIEESDSDSDTASQPSISPPSQSIPRINGDITRPVHFYTPPRYGSPPRFIVAHSNGTGIKNFGTVPIKVTIRDIRNKEHRFHLGLHSFKPLRHLSPLPYPLNLQNPEMATLVTTSATEIITRYVPSPTKISIISTNLLKANNPIGLPSPQIAHPLQISQTPSSALLLANRHLPPAIASQISAGKLSMRILNIYRPILAPSQKLSDHPFYVSESHSILDEDLVPVEHVYSDHVGATYAVRHDESQRFWYWSEMDNTEGFIVQIYDSLYGCDVYGEERSIRAATGFFKLMPKESEEGRDAEWLVVKALVVG
;
A
#
# COMPACT_ATOMS: atom_id res chain seq x y z
N MET A 1 1.58 -62.64 20.78
CA MET A 1 0.37 -61.86 20.41
C MET A 1 -0.50 -61.69 21.64
N PHE A 2 -1.05 -60.50 21.79
CA PHE A 2 -1.85 -59.95 22.88
C PHE A 2 -3.13 -60.72 23.21
N ARG A 3 -3.61 -60.60 24.47
CA ARG A 3 -5.00 -60.26 24.88
C ARG A 3 -5.11 -60.25 26.41
N SER A 4 -5.27 -59.08 27.02
CA SER A 4 -6.53 -58.38 27.36
C SER A 4 -7.26 -58.97 28.59
N ARG A 5 -7.29 -58.21 29.68
CA ARG A 5 -8.12 -58.44 30.87
C ARG A 5 -9.21 -57.38 30.98
N THR A 6 -10.39 -57.84 31.34
CA THR A 6 -11.52 -57.14 31.97
C THR A 6 -12.26 -58.21 32.79
N PRO A 7 -13.20 -57.88 33.70
CA PRO A 7 -13.60 -56.58 34.26
C PRO A 7 -13.70 -56.62 35.81
N THR A 8 -14.06 -55.50 36.45
CA THR A 8 -14.72 -55.56 37.76
C THR A 8 -15.75 -54.43 37.89
N ASN A 9 -16.93 -54.82 38.35
CA ASN A 9 -18.11 -54.02 38.62
C ASN A 9 -18.09 -53.48 40.07
N ALA A 10 -18.88 -52.42 40.25
CA ALA A 10 -19.80 -52.17 41.37
C ALA A 10 -19.46 -51.08 42.41
N ALA A 11 -20.48 -50.21 42.54
CA ALA A 11 -21.10 -49.67 43.75
C ALA A 11 -20.67 -48.29 44.29
N ASN A 12 -21.50 -47.32 43.93
CA ASN A 12 -21.99 -46.14 44.66
C ASN A 12 -21.73 -46.09 46.18
N THR A 13 -21.38 -44.89 46.66
CA THR A 13 -22.10 -44.13 47.72
C THR A 13 -21.44 -42.74 47.91
N SER A 14 -22.24 -41.68 47.86
CA SER A 14 -21.82 -40.28 48.12
C SER A 14 -22.00 -39.90 49.59
N PRO A 15 -21.18 -38.98 50.11
CA PRO A 15 -21.64 -38.03 51.14
C PRO A 15 -21.11 -36.58 50.84
N PRO A 16 -21.38 -35.53 51.64
CA PRO A 16 -22.17 -34.38 51.22
C PRO A 16 -21.37 -33.09 50.92
N HIS A 17 -22.09 -32.11 50.39
CA HIS A 17 -21.69 -30.75 50.03
C HIS A 17 -20.85 -30.00 51.09
N ILE A 18 -19.75 -29.40 50.64
CA ILE A 18 -19.01 -28.34 51.32
C ILE A 18 -19.12 -27.07 50.46
N HIS A 19 -19.71 -26.02 51.01
CA HIS A 19 -19.71 -24.67 50.41
C HIS A 19 -18.32 -24.03 50.57
N PRO A 20 -17.71 -23.48 49.50
CA PRO A 20 -16.59 -22.56 49.64
C PRO A 20 -17.11 -21.13 49.85
N THR A 21 -16.58 -20.49 50.89
CA THR A 21 -16.81 -19.09 51.24
C THR A 21 -16.23 -18.14 50.19
N SER A 22 -17.03 -17.19 49.74
CA SER A 22 -16.65 -16.12 48.82
C SER A 22 -15.74 -15.10 49.51
N SER A 23 -14.55 -14.86 48.97
CA SER A 23 -13.73 -13.69 49.32
C SER A 23 -14.23 -12.45 48.56
N PRO A 24 -14.26 -11.24 49.19
CA PRO A 24 -14.70 -10.03 48.50
C PRO A 24 -13.64 -9.53 47.50
N PRO A 25 -14.05 -8.82 46.42
CA PRO A 25 -13.13 -8.31 45.41
C PRO A 25 -12.31 -7.11 45.95
N PRO A 26 -11.10 -6.88 45.41
CA PRO A 26 -10.28 -5.73 45.80
C PRO A 26 -10.89 -4.41 45.28
N PRO A 27 -10.60 -3.27 45.94
CA PRO A 27 -11.12 -1.97 45.53
C PRO A 27 -10.51 -1.51 44.19
N PRO A 28 -11.23 -0.68 43.41
CA PRO A 28 -10.77 -0.21 42.11
C PRO A 28 -9.53 0.69 42.25
N GLN A 29 -8.47 0.36 41.50
CA GLN A 29 -7.29 1.21 41.38
C GLN A 29 -7.65 2.49 40.62
N GLN A 30 -7.31 3.64 41.21
CA GLN A 30 -7.46 4.96 40.60
C GLN A 30 -6.63 5.04 39.32
N GLN A 31 -7.28 5.33 38.19
CA GLN A 31 -6.61 5.64 36.94
C GLN A 31 -5.81 6.95 37.11
N GLN A 32 -4.49 6.86 37.09
CA GLN A 32 -3.63 8.03 36.94
C GLN A 32 -3.69 8.51 35.49
N THR A 33 -4.25 9.70 35.29
CA THR A 33 -4.24 10.41 34.02
C THR A 33 -2.81 10.82 33.69
N ILE A 34 -2.14 10.08 32.79
CA ILE A 34 -0.83 10.48 32.25
C ILE A 34 -1.07 11.54 31.18
N THR A 35 -0.93 12.82 31.55
CA THR A 35 -0.79 13.93 30.60
C THR A 35 0.58 13.85 29.91
N TYR A 36 0.60 13.54 28.62
CA TYR A 36 1.79 13.69 27.77
C TYR A 36 2.14 15.18 27.61
N ARG A 37 3.27 15.61 28.20
CA ARG A 37 3.91 16.88 27.85
C ARG A 37 4.76 16.67 26.58
N ASN A 38 4.53 17.49 25.56
CA ASN A 38 5.41 17.59 24.40
C ASN A 38 6.84 17.91 24.84
N PRO A 39 7.87 17.19 24.37
CA PRO A 39 9.26 17.60 24.59
C PRO A 39 9.56 18.85 23.77
N SER A 40 10.30 19.79 24.36
CA SER A 40 10.74 21.04 23.74
C SER A 40 11.51 20.78 22.43
N PRO A 41 11.34 21.63 21.39
CA PRO A 41 12.05 21.47 20.13
C PRO A 41 13.57 21.63 20.32
N ARG A 42 14.35 20.74 19.70
CA ARG A 42 15.82 20.83 19.61
C ARG A 42 16.21 21.91 18.59
N PRO A 43 17.42 22.50 18.69
CA PRO A 43 17.84 23.56 17.78
C PRO A 43 17.90 23.08 16.33
N ALA A 44 17.30 23.88 15.45
CA ALA A 44 17.22 23.63 14.01
C ALA A 44 18.61 23.58 13.36
N TYR A 45 18.75 22.66 12.41
CA TYR A 45 19.89 22.57 11.50
C TYR A 45 19.97 23.85 10.64
N GLN A 46 21.14 24.52 10.61
CA GLN A 46 21.36 25.74 9.81
C GLN A 46 22.22 25.45 8.57
N PRO A 47 21.63 25.38 7.37
CA PRO A 47 22.40 25.50 6.14
C PRO A 47 22.64 26.98 5.78
N ASN A 48 23.90 27.29 5.48
CA ASN A 48 24.39 28.64 5.17
C ASN A 48 23.68 29.33 3.99
N ARG A 49 23.35 30.62 4.23
CA ARG A 49 23.23 31.80 3.33
C ARG A 49 22.48 31.63 1.97
N ARG A 50 21.27 32.20 1.91
CA ARG A 50 20.53 32.57 0.68
C ARG A 50 21.22 33.72 -0.09
N PRO A 51 21.17 33.75 -1.44
CA PRO A 51 21.21 34.98 -2.23
C PRO A 51 19.79 35.52 -2.53
N PRO A 52 19.66 36.81 -2.92
CA PRO A 52 18.40 37.54 -2.82
C PRO A 52 17.51 37.51 -4.07
N GLY A 53 16.20 37.48 -3.83
CA GLY A 53 15.19 38.33 -4.49
C GLY A 53 14.71 37.95 -5.89
N LEU A 54 13.44 37.52 -5.99
CA LEU A 54 12.59 37.86 -7.14
C LEU A 54 11.15 38.04 -6.68
N ASN A 55 10.69 39.29 -6.83
CA ASN A 55 9.38 39.81 -6.48
C ASN A 55 8.26 39.12 -7.26
N ARG A 56 7.19 38.76 -6.56
CA ARG A 56 5.87 38.53 -7.16
C ARG A 56 5.31 39.86 -7.66
N SER A 57 4.99 39.94 -8.94
CA SER A 57 4.06 40.94 -9.46
C SER A 57 3.30 40.39 -10.67
N ARG A 58 1.99 40.22 -10.45
CA ARG A 58 0.91 40.74 -11.29
C ARG A 58 0.86 40.26 -12.76
N MET A 59 -0.03 39.30 -13.05
CA MET A 59 -0.73 39.27 -14.34
C MET A 59 -2.22 38.97 -14.12
N THR A 60 -3.01 40.05 -14.17
CA THR A 60 -4.42 40.05 -14.53
C THR A 60 -4.51 40.06 -16.05
N ALA A 61 -5.26 39.15 -16.66
CA ALA A 61 -5.82 39.34 -18.00
C ALA A 61 -7.10 38.52 -18.15
N ALA A 62 -8.21 39.26 -18.26
CA ALA A 62 -9.50 38.77 -18.73
C ALA A 62 -9.46 38.57 -20.26
N GLY A 63 -10.23 37.62 -20.78
CA GLY A 63 -10.33 37.39 -22.22
C GLY A 63 -11.25 36.24 -22.62
N THR A 64 -12.56 36.50 -22.55
CA THR A 64 -13.61 36.19 -23.53
C THR A 64 -13.72 34.80 -24.18
N ILE A 65 -14.87 34.17 -23.92
CA ILE A 65 -15.47 32.97 -24.55
C ILE A 65 -15.97 33.28 -25.98
N PRO A 66 -15.92 32.31 -26.90
CA PRO A 66 -16.95 32.19 -27.94
C PRO A 66 -17.68 30.82 -27.95
N PRO A 67 -18.90 30.75 -28.52
CA PRO A 67 -19.89 29.72 -28.23
C PRO A 67 -19.87 28.52 -29.19
N ALA A 68 -20.52 27.44 -28.74
CA ALA A 68 -20.85 26.25 -29.51
C ALA A 68 -21.91 26.50 -30.61
N PRO A 69 -21.99 25.63 -31.63
CA PRO A 69 -23.22 25.40 -32.36
C PRO A 69 -23.86 24.05 -31.99
N ALA A 70 -25.17 24.10 -31.75
CA ALA A 70 -26.09 22.96 -31.72
C ALA A 70 -26.71 22.75 -33.12
N MET A 71 -27.51 21.67 -33.22
CA MET A 71 -28.39 21.25 -34.34
C MET A 71 -27.71 20.30 -35.35
N LEU A 72 -28.33 19.24 -35.88
CA LEU A 72 -29.71 18.77 -35.83
C LEU A 72 -29.75 17.26 -36.17
N SER A 73 -30.87 16.66 -35.80
CA SER A 73 -31.39 15.33 -36.12
C SER A 73 -31.46 14.95 -37.61
N SER A 74 -31.32 13.66 -37.92
CA SER A 74 -32.16 12.99 -38.93
C SER A 74 -32.29 11.48 -38.65
N LEU A 75 -33.46 11.09 -38.16
CA LEU A 75 -34.04 9.76 -38.33
C LEU A 75 -34.62 9.67 -39.74
N ALA A 76 -34.34 8.59 -40.46
CA ALA A 76 -35.15 8.15 -41.58
C ALA A 76 -35.11 6.62 -41.67
N ASN A 77 -36.24 6.00 -41.29
CA ASN A 77 -36.63 4.66 -41.71
C ASN A 77 -37.09 4.74 -43.17
N VAL A 78 -36.67 3.78 -44.01
CA VAL A 78 -37.48 3.26 -45.13
C VAL A 78 -37.24 1.75 -45.26
N THR A 79 -38.33 1.09 -45.62
CA THR A 79 -38.75 -0.31 -45.57
C THR A 79 -38.17 -1.27 -46.62
N ASN A 80 -38.20 -2.56 -46.24
CA ASN A 80 -38.27 -3.82 -46.99
C ASN A 80 -38.39 -3.77 -48.52
N ILE A 81 -37.58 -4.61 -49.18
CA ILE A 81 -37.99 -5.45 -50.32
C ILE A 81 -37.34 -6.83 -50.15
N GLU A 82 -38.19 -7.87 -50.17
CA GLU A 82 -37.81 -9.28 -50.34
C GLU A 82 -37.44 -9.53 -51.79
N GLU A 83 -36.34 -10.24 -52.04
CA GLU A 83 -36.26 -11.11 -53.22
C GLU A 83 -35.26 -12.23 -52.97
N SER A 84 -35.78 -13.44 -53.15
CA SER A 84 -35.08 -14.72 -53.19
C SER A 84 -34.29 -14.83 -54.49
N ASP A 85 -33.04 -15.28 -54.39
CA ASP A 85 -32.51 -16.20 -55.40
C ASP A 85 -31.37 -17.04 -54.82
N SER A 86 -31.48 -18.33 -55.13
CA SER A 86 -30.50 -19.37 -54.88
C SER A 86 -29.31 -19.22 -55.83
N ASP A 87 -28.09 -19.26 -55.31
CA ASP A 87 -27.01 -19.95 -56.00
C ASP A 87 -25.88 -20.35 -55.06
N SER A 88 -25.46 -21.60 -55.24
CA SER A 88 -24.33 -22.25 -54.59
C SER A 88 -23.02 -21.71 -55.15
N ASP A 89 -22.14 -21.20 -54.30
CA ASP A 89 -20.72 -21.22 -54.62
C ASP A 89 -19.82 -21.29 -53.38
N THR A 90 -18.91 -22.25 -53.43
CA THR A 90 -17.94 -22.56 -52.37
C THR A 90 -16.71 -21.70 -52.59
N ALA A 91 -16.55 -20.63 -51.80
CA ALA A 91 -15.33 -19.83 -51.79
C ALA A 91 -14.91 -19.52 -50.34
N SER A 92 -13.69 -19.92 -50.02
CA SER A 92 -13.07 -19.86 -48.70
C SER A 92 -13.06 -18.42 -48.13
N GLN A 93 -13.74 -18.22 -47.01
CA GLN A 93 -13.59 -16.98 -46.23
C GLN A 93 -12.17 -16.91 -45.63
N PRO A 94 -11.47 -15.77 -45.71
CA PRO A 94 -10.31 -15.55 -44.87
C PRO A 94 -10.78 -15.52 -43.42
N SER A 95 -10.25 -16.39 -42.58
CA SER A 95 -10.46 -16.36 -41.13
C SER A 95 -9.93 -15.02 -40.61
N ILE A 96 -10.83 -14.06 -40.41
CA ILE A 96 -10.52 -12.84 -39.66
C ILE A 96 -10.36 -13.29 -38.21
N SER A 97 -9.12 -13.54 -37.81
CA SER A 97 -8.76 -13.64 -36.40
C SER A 97 -9.32 -12.40 -35.70
N PRO A 98 -10.04 -12.53 -34.57
CA PRO A 98 -10.44 -11.36 -33.81
C PRO A 98 -9.18 -10.54 -33.52
N PRO A 99 -9.24 -9.19 -33.61
CA PRO A 99 -8.08 -8.38 -33.31
C PRO A 99 -7.60 -8.79 -31.92
N SER A 100 -6.36 -9.27 -31.82
CA SER A 100 -5.69 -9.32 -30.54
C SER A 100 -5.81 -7.90 -29.99
N GLN A 101 -6.60 -7.73 -28.93
CA GLN A 101 -6.68 -6.46 -28.25
C GLN A 101 -5.30 -6.25 -27.66
N SER A 102 -4.43 -5.59 -28.43
CA SER A 102 -3.10 -5.25 -27.98
C SER A 102 -3.25 -4.45 -26.70
N ILE A 103 -2.63 -4.91 -25.62
CA ILE A 103 -2.57 -4.21 -24.34
C ILE A 103 -2.36 -2.73 -24.64
N PRO A 104 -3.25 -1.82 -24.19
CA PRO A 104 -3.01 -0.40 -24.33
C PRO A 104 -1.67 -0.11 -23.65
N ARG A 105 -0.66 0.29 -24.44
CA ARG A 105 0.61 0.76 -23.89
C ARG A 105 0.33 2.08 -23.18
N ILE A 106 0.03 1.99 -21.90
CA ILE A 106 -0.29 3.16 -21.08
C ILE A 106 1.02 3.76 -20.61
N ASN A 107 1.60 4.59 -21.48
CA ASN A 107 2.70 5.48 -21.16
C ASN A 107 2.17 6.91 -20.97
N GLY A 108 2.86 7.69 -20.14
CA GLY A 108 2.52 9.07 -19.86
C GLY A 108 1.49 9.28 -18.74
N ASP A 109 1.22 10.54 -18.41
CA ASP A 109 0.34 10.88 -17.30
C ASP A 109 -1.09 10.41 -17.55
N ILE A 110 -1.73 9.84 -16.54
CA ILE A 110 -3.08 9.29 -16.63
C ILE A 110 -4.00 9.92 -15.59
N THR A 111 -5.31 9.83 -15.83
CA THR A 111 -6.32 10.20 -14.83
C THR A 111 -7.09 8.96 -14.40
N ARG A 112 -6.98 8.59 -13.12
CA ARG A 112 -7.62 7.40 -12.55
C ARG A 112 -8.18 7.69 -11.16
N PRO A 113 -9.20 6.94 -10.71
CA PRO A 113 -9.72 7.08 -9.37
C PRO A 113 -8.72 6.59 -8.32
N VAL A 114 -8.37 7.47 -7.39
CA VAL A 114 -7.69 7.14 -6.12
C VAL A 114 -8.75 7.12 -5.02
N HIS A 115 -8.67 6.13 -4.12
CA HIS A 115 -9.70 5.89 -3.11
C HIS A 115 -9.28 6.53 -1.78
N PHE A 116 -9.85 7.72 -1.49
CA PHE A 116 -9.58 8.52 -0.29
C PHE A 116 -10.51 8.15 0.86
N TYR A 117 -10.12 8.51 2.08
CA TYR A 117 -10.88 8.27 3.30
C TYR A 117 -12.23 9.00 3.33
N THR A 118 -13.27 8.33 3.83
CA THR A 118 -14.51 8.99 4.30
C THR A 118 -14.81 8.61 5.74
N PRO A 119 -15.18 9.58 6.61
CA PRO A 119 -15.40 9.32 8.02
C PRO A 119 -16.62 8.42 8.27
N PRO A 120 -16.66 7.71 9.42
CA PRO A 120 -17.86 7.03 9.89
C PRO A 120 -19.03 8.01 10.04
N ARG A 121 -20.26 7.55 9.76
CA ARG A 121 -21.48 8.36 9.73
C ARG A 121 -21.74 9.18 11.00
N TYR A 122 -21.32 8.68 12.16
CA TYR A 122 -21.59 9.27 13.47
C TYR A 122 -20.34 9.81 14.17
N GLY A 123 -19.24 10.03 13.43
CA GLY A 123 -18.02 10.62 13.97
C GLY A 123 -17.24 9.74 14.96
N SER A 124 -17.57 8.44 15.06
CA SER A 124 -16.76 7.50 15.83
C SER A 124 -15.33 7.41 15.27
N PRO A 125 -14.31 7.13 16.09
CA PRO A 125 -12.96 6.90 15.60
C PRO A 125 -12.94 5.78 14.54
N PRO A 126 -12.23 5.93 13.42
CA PRO A 126 -12.18 4.92 12.39
C PRO A 126 -11.37 3.70 12.87
N ARG A 127 -11.96 2.52 12.71
CA ARG A 127 -11.42 1.24 13.13
C ARG A 127 -11.63 0.19 12.06
N PHE A 128 -10.66 -0.71 11.95
CA PHE A 128 -10.71 -1.94 11.19
C PHE A 128 -10.48 -3.12 12.14
N ILE A 129 -11.53 -3.89 12.41
CA ILE A 129 -11.45 -5.12 13.20
C ILE A 129 -11.06 -6.24 12.26
N VAL A 130 -9.84 -6.73 12.40
CA VAL A 130 -9.29 -7.76 11.53
C VAL A 130 -9.84 -9.12 11.96
N ALA A 131 -10.61 -9.75 11.08
CA ALA A 131 -11.24 -11.04 11.34
C ALA A 131 -10.32 -12.21 10.98
N HIS A 132 -9.51 -12.07 9.93
CA HIS A 132 -8.65 -13.13 9.42
C HIS A 132 -7.25 -12.62 9.08
N SER A 133 -6.25 -13.52 9.15
CA SER A 133 -4.85 -13.20 8.84
C SER A 133 -4.62 -12.76 7.38
N ASN A 134 -5.55 -13.09 6.47
CA ASN A 134 -5.53 -12.62 5.08
C ASN A 134 -5.92 -11.14 4.91
N GLY A 135 -6.16 -10.43 6.01
CA GLY A 135 -6.46 -8.99 6.01
C GLY A 135 -7.93 -8.66 5.77
N THR A 136 -8.84 -9.62 5.88
CA THR A 136 -10.29 -9.38 5.85
C THR A 136 -10.83 -9.06 7.25
N GLY A 137 -11.89 -8.25 7.32
CA GLY A 137 -12.39 -7.74 8.59
C GLY A 137 -13.57 -6.77 8.42
N ILE A 138 -13.99 -6.18 9.52
CA ILE A 138 -15.09 -5.22 9.58
C ILE A 138 -14.51 -3.82 9.82
N LYS A 139 -14.86 -2.86 8.96
CA LYS A 139 -14.51 -1.45 9.13
C LYS A 139 -15.75 -0.58 9.34
N ASN A 140 -15.61 0.48 10.13
CA ASN A 140 -16.67 1.49 10.34
C ASN A 140 -16.49 2.75 9.48
N PHE A 141 -15.43 2.83 8.67
CA PHE A 141 -15.13 3.95 7.79
C PHE A 141 -15.21 3.52 6.32
N GLY A 142 -15.36 4.50 5.43
CA GLY A 142 -15.49 4.27 4.00
C GLY A 142 -14.32 4.82 3.19
N THR A 143 -14.47 4.71 1.87
CA THR A 143 -13.59 5.37 0.92
C THR A 143 -14.40 5.97 -0.23
N VAL A 144 -13.95 7.10 -0.76
CA VAL A 144 -14.53 7.77 -1.94
C VAL A 144 -13.52 7.77 -3.08
N PRO A 145 -13.90 7.32 -4.30
CA PRO A 145 -13.03 7.41 -5.47
C PRO A 145 -13.03 8.84 -6.00
N ILE A 146 -11.85 9.46 -6.08
CA ILE A 146 -11.66 10.79 -6.68
C ILE A 146 -10.68 10.66 -7.84
N LYS A 147 -11.05 11.19 -9.00
CA LYS A 147 -10.20 11.19 -10.18
C LYS A 147 -9.05 12.17 -9.98
N VAL A 148 -7.83 11.66 -10.00
CA VAL A 148 -6.61 12.45 -9.88
C VAL A 148 -5.67 12.13 -11.02
N THR A 149 -4.78 13.06 -11.35
CA THR A 149 -3.68 12.81 -12.26
C THR A 149 -2.59 12.01 -11.55
N ILE A 150 -2.30 10.81 -12.06
CA ILE A 150 -1.18 9.98 -11.63
C ILE A 150 -0.10 10.09 -12.71
N ARG A 151 1.03 10.67 -12.36
CA ARG A 151 2.09 11.02 -13.32
C ARG A 151 3.00 9.85 -13.60
N ASP A 152 3.45 9.71 -14.83
CA ASP A 152 4.38 8.65 -15.19
C ASP A 152 5.83 9.04 -14.88
N ILE A 153 6.49 8.18 -14.10
CA ILE A 153 7.91 8.27 -13.72
C ILE A 153 8.83 7.87 -14.88
N ARG A 154 8.35 7.13 -15.88
CA ARG A 154 9.20 6.65 -16.97
C ARG A 154 10.04 7.79 -17.57
N ASN A 155 11.36 7.57 -17.65
CA ASN A 155 12.38 8.55 -18.08
C ASN A 155 12.61 9.74 -17.12
N LYS A 156 12.01 9.72 -15.93
CA LYS A 156 12.14 10.72 -14.86
C LYS A 156 12.64 10.09 -13.55
N GLU A 157 13.10 8.84 -13.58
CA GLU A 157 13.45 8.04 -12.40
C GLU A 157 14.52 8.72 -11.53
N HIS A 158 15.49 9.38 -12.16
CA HIS A 158 16.61 10.06 -11.51
C HIS A 158 16.18 11.20 -10.58
N ARG A 159 14.97 11.73 -10.74
CA ARG A 159 14.45 12.84 -9.93
C ARG A 159 14.06 12.43 -8.51
N PHE A 160 13.84 11.14 -8.28
CA PHE A 160 13.25 10.64 -7.03
C PHE A 160 14.30 10.04 -6.10
N HIS A 161 14.22 10.46 -4.84
CA HIS A 161 15.19 10.13 -3.79
C HIS A 161 14.45 9.87 -2.48
N LEU A 162 14.89 8.87 -1.72
CA LEU A 162 14.25 8.45 -0.47
C LEU A 162 14.08 9.59 0.53
N GLY A 163 15.15 10.34 0.83
CA GLY A 163 15.11 11.39 1.85
C GLY A 163 14.24 12.61 1.52
N LEU A 164 13.83 12.78 0.26
CA LEU A 164 13.03 13.93 -0.18
C LEU A 164 11.61 13.52 -0.59
N HIS A 165 11.49 12.42 -1.34
CA HIS A 165 10.21 11.99 -1.92
C HIS A 165 9.58 10.83 -1.14
N SER A 166 10.30 10.24 -0.18
CA SER A 166 9.92 9.02 0.53
C SER A 166 9.86 7.77 -0.35
N PHE A 167 10.34 7.84 -1.59
CA PHE A 167 10.52 6.67 -2.46
C PHE A 167 11.67 6.88 -3.45
N LYS A 168 12.14 5.77 -4.01
CA LYS A 168 13.11 5.74 -5.11
C LYS A 168 12.77 4.61 -6.09
N PRO A 169 12.60 4.90 -7.39
CA PRO A 169 12.56 3.90 -8.44
C PRO A 169 13.90 3.16 -8.54
N LEU A 170 13.83 1.84 -8.68
CA LEU A 170 14.95 0.92 -8.73
C LEU A 170 15.01 0.31 -10.12
N ARG A 171 16.14 0.47 -10.81
CA ARG A 171 16.40 -0.13 -12.12
C ARG A 171 17.52 -1.15 -12.02
N HIS A 172 17.59 -2.04 -13.01
CA HIS A 172 18.67 -3.02 -13.17
C HIS A 172 18.79 -3.96 -11.96
N LEU A 173 17.66 -4.31 -11.36
CA LEU A 173 17.60 -5.34 -10.33
C LEU A 173 17.76 -6.72 -10.96
N SER A 174 18.40 -7.65 -10.26
CA SER A 174 18.40 -9.06 -10.64
C SER A 174 16.95 -9.56 -10.71
N PRO A 175 16.51 -10.19 -11.82
CA PRO A 175 15.13 -10.63 -11.97
C PRO A 175 14.78 -11.69 -10.94
N LEU A 176 13.52 -11.69 -10.46
CA LEU A 176 13.02 -12.74 -9.58
C LEU A 176 12.48 -13.92 -10.41
N PRO A 177 12.50 -15.15 -9.86
CA PRO A 177 11.85 -16.30 -10.50
C PRO A 177 10.37 -16.05 -10.79
N TYR A 178 9.89 -16.61 -11.90
CA TYR A 178 8.47 -16.65 -12.24
C TYR A 178 8.07 -18.09 -12.60
N PRO A 179 7.10 -18.71 -11.90
CA PRO A 179 6.38 -18.18 -10.74
C PRO A 179 7.30 -18.07 -9.50
N LEU A 180 7.03 -17.08 -8.65
CA LEU A 180 7.72 -16.93 -7.36
C LEU A 180 6.97 -17.70 -6.27
N ASN A 181 7.66 -18.59 -5.55
CA ASN A 181 7.10 -19.32 -4.42
C ASN A 181 7.89 -19.06 -3.14
N LEU A 182 7.32 -18.27 -2.23
CA LEU A 182 7.95 -17.94 -0.94
C LEU A 182 8.02 -19.11 0.05
N GLN A 183 7.35 -20.23 -0.22
CA GLN A 183 7.51 -21.47 0.56
C GLN A 183 8.76 -22.26 0.15
N ASN A 184 9.35 -21.95 -1.00
CA ASN A 184 10.65 -22.49 -1.38
C ASN A 184 11.76 -21.71 -0.61
N PRO A 185 12.57 -22.37 0.24
CA PRO A 185 13.60 -21.70 1.05
C PRO A 185 14.66 -20.96 0.22
N GLU A 186 15.02 -21.48 -0.96
CA GLU A 186 16.02 -20.85 -1.83
C GLU A 186 15.47 -19.54 -2.42
N MET A 187 14.22 -19.55 -2.88
CA MET A 187 13.55 -18.35 -3.40
C MET A 187 13.32 -17.31 -2.30
N ALA A 188 12.92 -17.75 -1.09
CA ALA A 188 12.77 -16.85 0.06
C ALA A 188 14.12 -16.21 0.48
N THR A 189 15.19 -16.99 0.44
CA THR A 189 16.56 -16.50 0.70
C THR A 189 16.99 -15.50 -0.35
N LEU A 190 16.77 -15.80 -1.65
CA LEU A 190 17.05 -14.89 -2.75
C LEU A 190 16.34 -13.54 -2.58
N VAL A 191 15.05 -13.55 -2.24
CA VAL A 191 14.26 -12.34 -1.98
C VAL A 191 14.83 -11.55 -0.80
N THR A 192 15.19 -12.23 0.29
CA THR A 192 15.75 -11.60 1.50
C THR A 192 17.11 -10.96 1.23
N THR A 193 17.99 -11.66 0.50
CA THR A 193 19.30 -11.15 0.08
C THR A 193 19.15 -9.94 -0.83
N SER A 194 18.31 -10.06 -1.88
CA SER A 194 18.04 -8.95 -2.80
C SER A 194 17.50 -7.71 -2.08
N ALA A 195 16.55 -7.88 -1.15
CA ALA A 195 16.02 -6.79 -0.36
C ALA A 195 17.09 -6.12 0.53
N THR A 196 17.95 -6.92 1.16
CA THR A 196 19.02 -6.42 2.03
C THR A 196 20.06 -5.64 1.23
N GLU A 197 20.44 -6.12 0.04
CA GLU A 197 21.34 -5.41 -0.87
C GLU A 197 20.77 -4.07 -1.36
N ILE A 198 19.49 -4.04 -1.74
CA ILE A 198 18.78 -2.81 -2.10
C ILE A 198 18.83 -1.81 -0.95
N ILE A 199 18.49 -2.24 0.27
CA ILE A 199 18.49 -1.36 1.46
C ILE A 199 19.90 -0.85 1.73
N THR A 200 20.91 -1.72 1.71
CA THR A 200 22.31 -1.36 1.95
C THR A 200 22.82 -0.33 0.95
N ARG A 201 22.36 -0.42 -0.31
CA ARG A 201 22.76 0.50 -1.37
C ARG A 201 22.14 1.88 -1.26
N TYR A 202 20.88 1.98 -0.83
CA TYR A 202 20.10 3.22 -0.94
C TYR A 202 19.78 3.90 0.39
N VAL A 203 19.94 3.21 1.51
CA VAL A 203 19.77 3.79 2.83
C VAL A 203 21.14 4.17 3.38
N PRO A 204 21.35 5.42 3.82
CA PRO A 204 22.62 5.82 4.41
C PRO A 204 22.88 5.08 5.73
N SER A 205 24.07 4.47 5.83
CA SER A 205 24.66 3.91 7.05
C SER A 205 23.72 3.02 7.91
N PRO A 206 23.07 1.99 7.34
CA PRO A 206 22.23 1.09 8.13
C PRO A 206 23.11 0.27 9.09
N THR A 207 22.87 0.38 10.39
CA THR A 207 23.58 -0.40 11.42
C THR A 207 22.92 -1.76 11.67
N LYS A 208 21.61 -1.86 11.43
CA LYS A 208 20.87 -3.12 11.48
C LYS A 208 19.73 -3.12 10.47
N ILE A 209 19.60 -4.20 9.71
CA ILE A 209 18.48 -4.45 8.81
C ILE A 209 17.73 -5.68 9.33
N SER A 210 16.40 -5.61 9.41
CA SER A 210 15.55 -6.72 9.82
C SER A 210 14.36 -6.81 8.89
N ILE A 211 14.32 -7.84 8.05
CA ILE A 211 13.16 -8.14 7.21
C ILE A 211 12.07 -8.72 8.12
N ILE A 212 10.94 -8.03 8.23
CA ILE A 212 9.86 -8.37 9.17
C ILE A 212 8.64 -8.96 8.50
N SER A 213 8.51 -8.80 7.18
CA SER A 213 7.42 -9.38 6.41
C SER A 213 7.77 -9.45 4.92
N THR A 214 7.38 -10.53 4.27
CA THR A 214 7.52 -10.74 2.82
C THR A 214 6.21 -11.30 2.31
N ASN A 215 5.54 -10.59 1.40
CA ASN A 215 4.23 -10.97 0.90
C ASN A 215 4.18 -10.96 -0.63
N LEU A 216 3.39 -11.87 -1.19
CA LEU A 216 2.93 -11.81 -2.57
C LEU A 216 1.50 -11.26 -2.58
N LEU A 217 1.33 -10.05 -3.11
CA LEU A 217 0.02 -9.46 -3.35
C LEU A 217 -0.50 -9.95 -4.70
N LYS A 218 -1.75 -10.38 -4.75
CA LYS A 218 -2.42 -10.80 -5.99
C LYS A 218 -3.61 -9.90 -6.30
N ALA A 219 -3.80 -9.56 -7.57
CA ALA A 219 -4.97 -8.83 -8.04
C ALA A 219 -6.26 -9.60 -7.74
N ASN A 220 -6.29 -10.87 -8.17
CA ASN A 220 -7.33 -11.81 -7.85
C ASN A 220 -6.85 -12.77 -6.76
N ASN A 221 -7.29 -12.55 -5.53
CA ASN A 221 -7.20 -13.55 -4.49
C ASN A 221 -8.62 -14.08 -4.19
N PRO A 222 -8.91 -15.36 -4.44
CA PRO A 222 -10.13 -16.00 -3.98
C PRO A 222 -10.33 -15.77 -2.48
N ILE A 223 -11.56 -15.43 -2.08
CA ILE A 223 -11.92 -15.27 -0.66
C ILE A 223 -11.53 -16.56 0.08
N GLY A 224 -10.71 -16.42 1.13
CA GLY A 224 -10.30 -17.54 1.98
C GLY A 224 -8.87 -18.05 1.78
N LEU A 225 -8.15 -17.62 0.74
CA LEU A 225 -6.72 -17.90 0.64
C LEU A 225 -5.90 -16.90 1.48
N PRO A 226 -4.77 -17.33 2.10
CA PRO A 226 -4.01 -16.53 3.06
C PRO A 226 -3.18 -15.39 2.43
N SER A 227 -3.26 -15.20 1.10
CA SER A 227 -2.48 -14.17 0.42
C SER A 227 -3.18 -12.80 0.52
N PRO A 228 -2.48 -11.72 0.91
CA PRO A 228 -3.09 -10.38 0.91
C PRO A 228 -3.46 -9.93 -0.51
N GLN A 229 -4.62 -9.28 -0.66
CA GLN A 229 -5.06 -8.73 -1.94
C GLN A 229 -4.34 -7.41 -2.24
N ILE A 230 -4.20 -7.09 -3.53
CA ILE A 230 -3.83 -5.76 -3.97
C ILE A 230 -4.81 -4.71 -3.40
N ALA A 231 -4.33 -3.89 -2.47
CA ALA A 231 -5.12 -2.89 -1.78
C ALA A 231 -5.31 -1.64 -2.67
N HIS A 232 -6.56 -1.31 -2.94
CA HIS A 232 -6.96 -0.11 -3.68
C HIS A 232 -7.02 1.18 -2.82
N PRO A 233 -7.29 1.16 -1.49
CA PRO A 233 -7.35 2.39 -0.73
C PRO A 233 -5.96 3.01 -0.54
N LEU A 234 -5.90 4.32 -0.72
CA LEU A 234 -4.71 5.10 -0.43
C LEU A 234 -4.45 5.08 1.08
N GLN A 235 -3.25 4.64 1.46
CA GLN A 235 -2.86 4.57 2.87
C GLN A 235 -1.37 4.77 3.06
N ILE A 236 -0.99 5.23 4.25
CA ILE A 236 0.37 5.11 4.77
C ILE A 236 0.34 3.96 5.77
N SER A 237 1.14 2.92 5.52
CA SER A 237 1.01 1.65 6.24
C SER A 237 1.40 1.71 7.71
N GLN A 238 1.93 2.82 8.22
CA GLN A 238 2.36 2.95 9.62
C GLN A 238 2.10 4.35 10.17
N THR A 239 1.58 4.37 11.40
CA THR A 239 1.61 5.52 12.30
C THR A 239 2.88 5.47 13.18
N PRO A 240 3.32 6.58 13.81
CA PRO A 240 4.48 6.57 14.70
C PRO A 240 4.35 5.56 15.86
N SER A 241 3.17 5.47 16.49
CA SER A 241 2.93 4.50 17.56
C SER A 241 3.04 3.05 17.07
N SER A 242 2.56 2.77 15.86
CA SER A 242 2.64 1.43 15.26
C SER A 242 4.05 1.08 14.79
N ALA A 243 4.82 2.07 14.35
CA ALA A 243 6.23 1.89 14.07
C ALA A 243 7.01 1.48 15.32
N LEU A 244 6.76 2.12 16.47
CA LEU A 244 7.36 1.73 17.75
C LEU A 244 6.90 0.34 18.22
N LEU A 245 5.64 -0.02 17.99
CA LEU A 245 5.15 -1.38 18.26
C LEU A 245 5.93 -2.43 17.45
N LEU A 246 6.17 -2.16 16.16
CA LEU A 246 6.99 -3.05 15.32
C LEU A 246 8.44 -3.12 15.80
N ALA A 247 9.01 -2.00 16.25
CA ALA A 247 10.35 -1.98 16.84
C ALA A 247 10.43 -2.92 18.05
N ASN A 248 9.49 -2.81 19.00
CA ASN A 248 9.43 -3.65 20.19
C ASN A 248 9.22 -5.13 19.87
N ARG A 249 8.49 -5.44 18.79
CA ARG A 249 8.20 -6.82 18.38
C ARG A 249 9.35 -7.50 17.65
N HIS A 250 10.08 -6.76 16.83
CA HIS A 250 11.02 -7.35 15.86
C HIS A 250 12.49 -6.98 16.10
N LEU A 251 12.80 -6.08 17.03
CA LEU A 251 14.17 -5.72 17.39
C LEU A 251 14.50 -6.20 18.81
N PRO A 252 15.79 -6.42 19.12
CA PRO A 252 16.22 -6.68 20.49
C PRO A 252 15.73 -5.60 21.46
N PRO A 253 15.30 -5.94 22.69
CA PRO A 253 14.74 -4.99 23.66
C PRO A 253 15.66 -3.78 23.94
N ALA A 254 16.98 -4.00 23.96
CA ALA A 254 17.96 -2.94 24.15
C ALA A 254 17.96 -1.91 23.00
N ILE A 255 17.80 -2.36 21.76
CA ILE A 255 17.72 -1.49 20.57
C ILE A 255 16.37 -0.76 20.56
N ALA A 256 15.27 -1.49 20.77
CA ALA A 256 13.92 -0.90 20.79
C ALA A 256 13.77 0.19 21.86
N SER A 257 14.36 -0.01 23.05
CA SER A 257 14.39 0.99 24.12
C SER A 257 15.20 2.25 23.73
N GLN A 258 16.32 2.08 23.02
CA GLN A 258 17.12 3.21 22.53
C GLN A 258 16.41 4.00 21.42
N ILE A 259 15.68 3.33 20.53
CA ILE A 259 14.81 3.98 19.53
C ILE A 259 13.72 4.79 20.24
N SER A 260 13.03 4.18 21.22
CA SER A 260 11.97 4.85 21.99
C SER A 260 12.49 6.06 22.78
N ALA A 261 13.75 6.01 23.23
CA ALA A 261 14.43 7.12 23.90
C ALA A 261 14.99 8.18 22.93
N GLY A 262 14.81 8.03 21.61
CA GLY A 262 15.33 8.94 20.59
C GLY A 262 16.87 8.94 20.48
N LYS A 263 17.53 7.85 20.90
CA LYS A 263 18.99 7.68 20.84
C LYS A 263 19.45 7.02 19.54
N LEU A 264 18.63 6.13 18.98
CA LEU A 264 18.85 5.51 17.68
C LEU A 264 17.76 5.93 16.71
N SER A 265 18.12 6.03 15.43
CA SER A 265 17.15 6.30 14.37
C SER A 265 16.57 5.00 13.82
N MET A 266 15.34 5.06 13.33
CA MET A 266 14.65 3.93 12.74
C MET A 266 13.83 4.35 11.53
N ARG A 267 13.98 3.59 10.45
CA ARG A 267 13.14 3.67 9.26
C ARG A 267 12.37 2.37 9.07
N ILE A 268 11.17 2.49 8.50
CA ILE A 268 10.43 1.34 7.98
C ILE A 268 10.30 1.53 6.47
N LEU A 269 10.75 0.54 5.73
CA LEU A 269 10.81 0.56 4.28
C LEU A 269 10.00 -0.62 3.72
N ASN A 270 9.32 -0.37 2.61
CA ASN A 270 8.75 -1.40 1.76
C ASN A 270 9.51 -1.43 0.42
N ILE A 271 9.82 -2.62 -0.08
CA ILE A 271 10.29 -2.83 -1.45
C ILE A 271 9.16 -3.47 -2.23
N TYR A 272 8.73 -2.82 -3.31
CA TYR A 272 7.69 -3.29 -4.22
C TYR A 272 8.33 -3.74 -5.54
N ARG A 273 8.04 -4.97 -5.97
CA ARG A 273 8.49 -5.49 -7.26
C ARG A 273 7.36 -6.23 -7.96
N PRO A 274 7.08 -5.97 -9.25
CA PRO A 274 6.15 -6.79 -9.99
C PRO A 274 6.78 -8.19 -10.22
N ILE A 275 5.96 -9.24 -10.13
CA ILE A 275 6.38 -10.61 -10.42
C ILE A 275 5.86 -10.96 -11.82
N LEU A 276 6.78 -11.01 -12.79
CA LEU A 276 6.48 -11.12 -14.21
C LEU A 276 7.36 -12.17 -14.87
N ALA A 277 6.81 -12.86 -15.88
CA ALA A 277 7.60 -13.75 -16.72
C ALA A 277 8.72 -12.96 -17.45
N PRO A 278 9.81 -13.62 -17.87
CA PRO A 278 10.83 -12.98 -18.70
C PRO A 278 10.21 -12.31 -19.93
N SER A 279 10.69 -11.11 -20.27
CA SER A 279 10.20 -10.28 -21.39
C SER A 279 8.76 -9.76 -21.27
N GLN A 280 8.02 -10.11 -20.21
CA GLN A 280 6.70 -9.56 -19.94
C GLN A 280 6.83 -8.15 -19.33
N LYS A 281 5.93 -7.26 -19.76
CA LYS A 281 5.73 -5.95 -19.12
C LYS A 281 4.46 -5.97 -18.27
N LEU A 282 4.47 -5.18 -17.20
CA LEU A 282 3.30 -5.00 -16.35
C LEU A 282 2.13 -4.43 -17.18
N SER A 283 1.06 -5.20 -17.30
CA SER A 283 -0.11 -4.86 -18.12
C SER A 283 -1.29 -4.32 -17.31
N ASP A 284 -1.34 -4.59 -16.01
CA ASP A 284 -2.42 -4.14 -15.13
C ASP A 284 -1.99 -4.07 -13.66
N HIS A 285 -2.85 -3.52 -12.80
CA HIS A 285 -2.59 -3.24 -11.39
C HIS A 285 -1.24 -2.54 -11.11
N PRO A 286 -0.90 -1.44 -11.81
CA PRO A 286 0.24 -0.60 -11.45
C PRO A 286 0.17 -0.10 -10.01
N PHE A 287 1.33 -0.14 -9.37
CA PHE A 287 1.61 0.53 -8.10
C PHE A 287 1.71 2.04 -8.32
N TYR A 288 1.09 2.81 -7.44
CA TYR A 288 1.29 4.25 -7.35
C TYR A 288 1.71 4.68 -5.95
N VAL A 289 2.44 5.79 -5.91
CA VAL A 289 3.02 6.37 -4.70
C VAL A 289 2.84 7.88 -4.69
N SER A 290 2.57 8.47 -3.53
CA SER A 290 2.50 9.91 -3.34
C SER A 290 3.88 10.52 -3.14
N GLU A 291 4.09 11.77 -3.56
CA GLU A 291 5.21 12.57 -3.04
C GLU A 291 5.00 12.90 -1.57
N SER A 292 5.99 12.60 -0.73
CA SER A 292 5.91 12.81 0.73
C SER A 292 5.43 14.21 1.12
N HIS A 293 6.00 15.25 0.51
CA HIS A 293 5.71 16.64 0.87
C HIS A 293 4.37 17.15 0.31
N SER A 294 3.69 16.35 -0.52
CA SER A 294 2.34 16.66 -1.02
C SER A 294 1.23 16.14 -0.10
N ILE A 295 1.57 15.24 0.83
CA ILE A 295 0.62 14.70 1.82
C ILE A 295 0.82 15.46 3.12
N LEU A 296 -0.15 16.29 3.49
CA LEU A 296 -0.07 17.09 4.70
C LEU A 296 -0.52 16.29 5.92
N ASP A 297 0.02 16.63 7.09
CA ASP A 297 -0.32 15.97 8.36
C ASP A 297 -1.81 16.08 8.69
N GLU A 298 -2.46 17.18 8.30
CA GLU A 298 -3.90 17.42 8.48
C GLU A 298 -4.80 16.53 7.60
N ASP A 299 -4.25 15.98 6.52
CA ASP A 299 -4.94 15.03 5.65
C ASP A 299 -4.94 13.62 6.24
N LEU A 300 -4.09 13.35 7.23
CA LEU A 300 -3.89 12.01 7.75
C LEU A 300 -4.88 11.69 8.87
N VAL A 301 -5.55 10.56 8.72
CA VAL A 301 -6.50 10.05 9.70
C VAL A 301 -5.98 8.71 10.24
N PRO A 302 -5.56 8.65 11.51
CA PRO A 302 -5.18 7.37 12.12
C PRO A 302 -6.36 6.41 12.10
N VAL A 303 -6.15 5.20 11.59
CA VAL A 303 -7.13 4.11 11.61
C VAL A 303 -6.56 2.98 12.45
N GLU A 304 -7.23 2.63 13.53
CA GLU A 304 -6.81 1.49 14.35
C GLU A 304 -7.13 0.18 13.63
N HIS A 305 -6.15 -0.70 13.55
CA HIS A 305 -6.29 -2.07 13.08
C HIS A 305 -6.24 -2.98 14.31
N VAL A 306 -7.41 -3.47 14.71
CA VAL A 306 -7.59 -4.28 15.90
C VAL A 306 -7.47 -5.75 15.50
N TYR A 307 -6.37 -6.38 15.91
CA TYR A 307 -6.13 -7.82 15.79
C TYR A 307 -6.50 -8.51 17.12
N SER A 308 -6.54 -9.84 17.12
CA SER A 308 -6.83 -10.62 18.34
C SER A 308 -5.77 -10.46 19.43
N ASP A 309 -4.52 -10.18 19.05
CA ASP A 309 -3.35 -10.15 19.92
C ASP A 309 -2.74 -8.75 20.10
N HIS A 310 -3.09 -7.78 19.25
CA HIS A 310 -2.56 -6.41 19.32
C HIS A 310 -3.44 -5.39 18.59
N VAL A 311 -3.19 -4.11 18.87
CA VAL A 311 -3.76 -3.00 18.11
C VAL A 311 -2.63 -2.30 17.37
N GLY A 312 -2.67 -2.35 16.03
CA GLY A 312 -1.85 -1.52 15.16
C GLY A 312 -2.65 -0.32 14.66
N ALA A 313 -2.03 0.53 13.85
CA ALA A 313 -2.69 1.64 13.19
C ALA A 313 -1.96 2.07 11.90
N THR A 314 -2.76 2.39 10.89
CA THR A 314 -2.33 2.98 9.62
C THR A 314 -2.82 4.43 9.54
N TYR A 315 -2.36 5.19 8.56
CA TYR A 315 -3.06 6.42 8.18
C TYR A 315 -3.88 6.18 6.91
N ALA A 316 -5.17 6.46 6.99
CA ALA A 316 -5.98 6.76 5.83
C ALA A 316 -5.78 8.24 5.44
N VAL A 317 -6.02 8.58 4.18
CA VAL A 317 -5.71 9.89 3.62
C VAL A 317 -6.98 10.58 3.16
N ARG A 318 -7.25 11.79 3.66
CA ARG A 318 -8.27 12.70 3.10
C ARG A 318 -7.77 13.27 1.79
N HIS A 319 -8.70 13.58 0.89
CA HIS A 319 -8.35 14.20 -0.37
C HIS A 319 -7.98 15.66 -0.19
N ASP A 320 -6.87 16.05 -0.81
CA ASP A 320 -6.46 17.44 -1.01
C ASP A 320 -5.91 17.61 -2.43
N GLU A 321 -6.21 18.74 -3.08
CA GLU A 321 -5.86 18.97 -4.48
C GLU A 321 -4.34 19.14 -4.72
N SER A 322 -3.58 19.46 -3.67
CA SER A 322 -2.13 19.63 -3.76
C SER A 322 -1.36 18.30 -3.79
N GLN A 323 -2.04 17.18 -3.49
CA GLN A 323 -1.48 15.84 -3.43
C GLN A 323 -1.00 15.40 -4.82
N ARG A 324 0.22 14.85 -4.89
CA ARG A 324 0.84 14.45 -6.16
C ARG A 324 1.19 12.98 -6.14
N PHE A 325 0.70 12.27 -7.15
CA PHE A 325 0.87 10.83 -7.30
C PHE A 325 1.70 10.50 -8.52
N TRP A 326 2.43 9.40 -8.42
CA TRP A 326 3.29 8.87 -9.45
C TRP A 326 3.12 7.36 -9.60
N TYR A 327 3.24 6.87 -10.83
CA TYR A 327 3.31 5.45 -11.16
C TYR A 327 4.45 5.24 -12.17
N TRP A 328 4.76 3.98 -12.50
CA TRP A 328 5.79 3.67 -13.49
C TRP A 328 5.23 2.78 -14.58
N SER A 329 5.15 3.30 -15.80
CA SER A 329 4.64 2.57 -16.96
C SER A 329 5.60 1.48 -17.44
N GLU A 330 5.03 0.43 -18.05
CA GLU A 330 5.76 -0.66 -18.71
C GLU A 330 6.88 -1.30 -17.85
N MET A 331 6.62 -1.44 -16.54
CA MET A 331 7.58 -2.07 -15.64
C MET A 331 7.90 -3.50 -16.07
N ASP A 332 9.15 -3.91 -15.95
CA ASP A 332 9.56 -5.32 -16.06
C ASP A 332 10.08 -5.88 -14.73
N ASN A 333 10.45 -7.17 -14.73
CA ASN A 333 10.92 -7.89 -13.55
C ASN A 333 12.30 -7.41 -13.03
N THR A 334 12.97 -6.49 -13.72
CA THR A 334 14.23 -5.85 -13.27
C THR A 334 14.01 -4.48 -12.64
N GLU A 335 12.74 -4.08 -12.48
CA GLU A 335 12.33 -2.79 -11.93
C GLU A 335 11.57 -2.94 -10.63
N GLY A 336 11.57 -1.90 -9.79
CA GLY A 336 10.87 -1.90 -8.51
C GLY A 336 10.92 -0.56 -7.80
N PHE A 337 10.31 -0.48 -6.63
CA PHE A 337 10.38 0.70 -5.77
C PHE A 337 10.95 0.31 -4.42
N ILE A 338 11.78 1.19 -3.85
CA ILE A 338 11.95 1.26 -2.39
C ILE A 338 11.17 2.46 -1.89
N VAL A 339 10.33 2.25 -0.89
CA VAL A 339 9.41 3.25 -0.35
C VAL A 339 9.61 3.32 1.16
N GLN A 340 9.94 4.50 1.65
CA GLN A 340 9.95 4.80 3.07
C GLN A 340 8.51 5.07 3.52
N ILE A 341 8.06 4.33 4.51
CA ILE A 341 6.70 4.46 5.06
C ILE A 341 6.71 5.02 6.49
N TYR A 342 7.89 5.05 7.11
CA TYR A 342 8.15 5.71 8.39
C TYR A 342 9.63 6.06 8.51
N ASP A 343 9.93 7.20 9.11
CA ASP A 343 11.25 7.63 9.58
C ASP A 343 11.07 8.28 10.95
N SER A 344 11.88 7.88 11.93
CA SER A 344 11.90 8.51 13.26
C SER A 344 12.60 9.87 13.24
N LEU A 345 13.38 10.15 12.21
CA LEU A 345 13.97 11.45 11.96
C LEU A 345 13.06 12.21 11.00
N TYR A 346 12.95 13.53 11.21
CA TYR A 346 12.38 14.37 10.19
C TYR A 346 13.38 14.55 9.04
N GLY A 347 12.86 14.61 7.82
CA GLY A 347 13.61 15.09 6.66
C GLY A 347 13.33 16.56 6.42
N CYS A 348 13.78 17.07 5.27
CA CYS A 348 13.45 18.42 4.82
C CYS A 348 12.76 18.37 3.45
N ASP A 349 11.82 19.26 3.21
CA ASP A 349 11.30 19.48 1.86
C ASP A 349 12.28 20.32 1.00
N VAL A 350 11.88 20.59 -0.24
CA VAL A 350 12.69 21.39 -1.20
C VAL A 350 12.96 22.82 -0.72
N TYR A 351 12.26 23.31 0.30
CA TYR A 351 12.42 24.63 0.88
C TYR A 351 13.22 24.61 2.19
N GLY A 352 13.62 23.42 2.66
CA GLY A 352 14.35 23.23 3.90
C GLY A 352 13.47 23.10 5.15
N GLU A 353 12.15 23.00 4.99
CA GLU A 353 11.23 22.84 6.12
C GLU A 353 11.23 21.41 6.64
N GLU A 354 11.31 21.25 7.96
CA GLU A 354 11.33 19.95 8.62
C GLU A 354 9.99 19.22 8.43
N ARG A 355 10.01 18.00 7.89
CA ARG A 355 8.80 17.21 7.61
C ARG A 355 9.00 15.72 7.87
N SER A 356 7.92 15.05 8.27
CA SER A 356 7.91 13.58 8.32
C SER A 356 8.03 13.01 6.91
N ILE A 357 8.97 12.08 6.72
CA ILE A 357 9.18 11.40 5.43
C ILE A 357 8.35 10.11 5.41
N ARG A 358 7.26 10.14 4.64
CA ARG A 358 6.31 9.04 4.49
C ARG A 358 5.57 9.16 3.16
N ALA A 359 5.36 8.03 2.50
CA ALA A 359 4.55 7.99 1.28
C ALA A 359 3.26 7.20 1.51
N ALA A 360 2.16 7.74 0.96
CA ALA A 360 0.94 6.99 0.76
C ALA A 360 1.07 6.16 -0.52
N THR A 361 0.58 4.93 -0.47
CA THR A 361 0.72 3.96 -1.57
C THR A 361 -0.60 3.28 -1.88
N GLY A 362 -0.72 2.77 -3.10
CA GLY A 362 -1.85 1.98 -3.52
C GLY A 362 -1.65 1.39 -4.91
N PHE A 363 -2.71 0.79 -5.44
CA PHE A 363 -2.76 0.25 -6.80
C PHE A 363 -4.04 0.69 -7.51
N PHE A 364 -4.01 0.74 -8.84
CA PHE A 364 -5.19 1.05 -9.67
C PHE A 364 -5.25 0.12 -10.87
N LYS A 365 -6.43 -0.05 -11.47
CA LYS A 365 -6.62 -0.86 -12.68
C LYS A 365 -6.41 -0.03 -13.95
N LEU A 366 -5.66 -0.59 -14.89
CA LEU A 366 -5.51 -0.12 -16.26
C LEU A 366 -6.58 -0.73 -17.16
N MET A 367 -6.76 -2.05 -17.04
CA MET A 367 -7.67 -2.82 -17.89
C MET A 367 -9.14 -2.67 -17.45
N PRO A 368 -10.10 -2.72 -18.39
CA PRO A 368 -11.52 -2.78 -18.05
C PRO A 368 -11.81 -3.97 -17.14
N LYS A 369 -12.84 -3.84 -16.28
CA LYS A 369 -13.20 -4.88 -15.29
C LYS A 369 -13.44 -6.27 -15.90
N GLU A 370 -13.88 -6.33 -17.16
CA GLU A 370 -14.23 -7.57 -17.85
C GLU A 370 -13.03 -8.29 -18.47
N SER A 371 -11.87 -7.62 -18.61
CA SER A 371 -10.67 -8.21 -19.18
C SER A 371 -10.19 -9.40 -18.36
N GLU A 372 -9.88 -10.52 -19.03
CA GLU A 372 -9.08 -11.61 -18.44
C GLU A 372 -7.63 -11.18 -18.27
N GLU A 373 -7.12 -10.38 -19.20
CA GLU A 373 -5.77 -9.85 -19.16
C GLU A 373 -5.63 -8.82 -18.04
N GLY A 374 -4.65 -9.03 -17.14
CA GLY A 374 -4.42 -8.20 -15.95
C GLY A 374 -4.96 -8.77 -14.63
N ARG A 375 -5.77 -9.83 -14.71
CA ARG A 375 -6.33 -10.54 -13.53
C ARG A 375 -5.27 -11.22 -12.66
N ASP A 376 -4.14 -11.59 -13.25
CA ASP A 376 -3.06 -12.33 -12.58
C ASP A 376 -1.89 -11.44 -12.18
N ALA A 377 -2.08 -10.11 -12.09
CA ALA A 377 -1.02 -9.23 -11.64
C ALA A 377 -0.58 -9.59 -10.21
N GLU A 378 0.71 -9.89 -10.05
CA GLU A 378 1.34 -10.24 -8.78
C GLU A 378 2.45 -9.25 -8.42
N TRP A 379 2.50 -8.87 -7.15
CA TRP A 379 3.50 -7.96 -6.61
C TRP A 379 4.15 -8.53 -5.36
N LEU A 380 5.47 -8.59 -5.35
CA LEU A 380 6.25 -8.82 -4.14
C LEU A 380 6.32 -7.53 -3.32
N VAL A 381 6.05 -7.66 -2.01
CA VAL A 381 6.26 -6.60 -1.02
C VAL A 381 7.12 -7.12 0.12
N VAL A 382 8.33 -6.58 0.25
CA VAL A 382 9.24 -6.86 1.37
C VAL A 382 9.22 -5.67 2.32
N LYS A 383 8.89 -5.89 3.59
CA LYS A 383 8.94 -4.87 4.64
C LYS A 383 10.15 -5.08 5.54
N ALA A 384 10.91 -4.00 5.76
CA ALA A 384 12.10 -4.01 6.59
C ALA A 384 12.07 -2.90 7.65
N LEU A 385 12.58 -3.23 8.83
CA LEU A 385 13.05 -2.27 9.83
C LEU A 385 14.53 -2.00 9.59
N VAL A 386 14.91 -0.74 9.55
CA VAL A 386 16.30 -0.32 9.39
C VAL A 386 16.67 0.63 10.51
N VAL A 387 17.64 0.22 11.32
CA VAL A 387 18.21 1.05 12.38
C VAL A 387 19.43 1.77 11.82
N GLY A 388 19.53 3.07 12.11
CA GLY A 388 20.65 3.94 11.72
C GLY A 388 21.31 4.57 12.93
#